data_AF-X1SDP4-F1
#
_entry.id   AF-X1SDP4-F1
#
_cell.length_a   1.000
_cell.length_b   1.000
_cell.length_c   1.000
_cell.angle_alpha   90.00
_cell.angle_beta   90.00
_cell.angle_gamma   90.00
#
_symmetry.space_group_name_H-M   'P 1'
#
loop_
_entity.id
_entity.type
_entity.pdbx_description
1 polymer ?
#
loop_
_entity_poly.entity_id
_entity_poly.type
_entity_poly.pdbx_seq_one_letter_code
_entity_poly.pdbx_strand_id
1 'polypeptide(L)'
;GRNGKSAYYDLLIRIFGLKNISTVTSLDLQKHRFSSGRLYGKLLNVTSEMEYEDLKKTSLIKKLTGGDPLDCERKFKETFLFHNYAKQIFITNSVPETSDKTQAFYSRPFLTEFPRKFEEGINAEPDIIMKLAEDEIEGFAYKLIPILVDLRAREPSEFVFTNHKDIEETKEEYEKLSTPLAHY
;
A
#
# COMPACT_ATOMS: atom_id res chain seq x y z
N GLY A 1 -12.93 -9.68 -1.51
CA GLY A 1 -14.38 -9.92 -1.62
C GLY A 1 -15.08 -8.78 -2.32
N ARG A 2 -15.38 -8.93 -3.63
CA ARG A 2 -16.40 -8.19 -4.41
C ARG A 2 -16.58 -6.69 -4.08
N ASN A 3 -15.52 -5.97 -3.73
CA ASN A 3 -15.58 -4.58 -3.26
C ASN A 3 -14.69 -3.64 -4.07
N GLY A 4 -14.16 -4.10 -5.20
CA GLY A 4 -13.29 -3.32 -6.07
C GLY A 4 -11.81 -3.31 -5.67
N LYS A 5 -11.39 -4.04 -4.64
CA LYS A 5 -9.97 -4.17 -4.24
C LYS A 5 -9.09 -4.71 -5.37
N SER A 6 -9.54 -5.76 -6.08
CA SER A 6 -8.82 -6.32 -7.23
C SER A 6 -8.78 -5.34 -8.41
N ALA A 7 -9.90 -4.67 -8.72
CA ALA A 7 -9.93 -3.64 -9.75
C ALA A 7 -8.99 -2.47 -9.42
N TYR A 8 -8.89 -2.06 -8.16
CA TYR A 8 -7.93 -1.03 -7.73
C TYR A 8 -6.47 -1.48 -7.93
N TYR A 9 -6.16 -2.74 -7.58
CA TYR A 9 -4.85 -3.33 -7.85
C TYR A 9 -4.50 -3.30 -9.34
N ASP A 10 -5.43 -3.75 -10.20
CA ASP A 10 -5.22 -3.79 -11.65
C ASP A 10 -5.07 -2.39 -12.25
N LEU A 11 -5.83 -1.41 -11.74
CA LEU A 11 -5.73 -0.01 -12.17
C LEU A 11 -4.34 0.56 -11.86
N LEU A 12 -3.80 0.31 -10.66
CA LEU A 12 -2.44 0.73 -10.31
C LEU A 12 -1.40 0.10 -11.25
N ILE A 13 -1.57 -1.18 -11.60
CA ILE A 13 -0.68 -1.85 -12.56
C ILE A 13 -0.74 -1.20 -13.94
N ARG A 14 -1.95 -0.91 -14.45
CA ARG A 14 -2.14 -0.26 -15.75
C ARG A 14 -1.49 1.13 -15.78
N ILE A 15 -1.69 1.95 -14.74
CA ILE A 15 -1.16 3.34 -14.68
C ILE A 15 0.37 3.35 -14.57
N PHE A 16 0.94 2.58 -13.64
CA PHE A 16 2.38 2.69 -13.34
C PHE A 16 3.23 1.72 -14.15
N GLY A 17 2.66 0.65 -14.68
CA GLY A 17 3.37 -0.39 -15.42
C GLY A 17 4.23 -1.30 -14.53
N LEU A 18 4.35 -2.58 -14.93
CA LEU A 18 5.05 -3.61 -14.15
C LEU A 18 6.52 -3.28 -13.84
N LYS A 19 7.19 -2.50 -14.69
CA LYS A 19 8.58 -2.07 -14.46
C LYS A 19 8.73 -1.20 -13.20
N ASN A 20 7.71 -0.44 -12.83
CA ASN A 20 7.73 0.51 -11.71
C ASN A 20 7.12 -0.05 -10.42
N ILE A 21 6.55 -1.26 -10.47
CA ILE A 21 5.88 -1.89 -9.34
C ILE A 21 6.71 -3.07 -8.80
N SER A 22 6.61 -3.30 -7.49
CA SER A 22 6.97 -4.54 -6.82
C SER A 22 5.76 -5.13 -6.08
N THR A 23 5.87 -6.41 -5.74
CA THR A 23 4.82 -7.20 -5.07
C THR A 23 5.38 -7.90 -3.83
N VAL A 24 6.19 -7.19 -3.05
CA VAL A 24 6.77 -7.71 -1.81
C VAL A 24 5.69 -7.71 -0.74
N THR A 25 5.36 -8.90 -0.21
CA THR A 25 4.32 -9.05 0.82
C THR A 25 4.80 -8.54 2.18
N SER A 26 3.87 -8.21 3.06
CA SER A 26 4.14 -7.91 4.47
C SER A 26 4.92 -9.05 5.10
N LEU A 27 4.58 -10.30 4.75
CA LEU A 27 5.28 -11.49 5.19
C LEU A 27 6.74 -11.55 4.74
N ASP A 28 7.00 -11.29 3.47
CA ASP A 28 8.35 -11.24 2.91
C ASP A 28 9.20 -10.18 3.62
N LEU A 29 8.59 -9.05 4.01
CA LEU A 29 9.25 -8.01 4.78
C LEU A 29 9.57 -8.45 6.23
N GLN A 30 8.79 -9.37 6.80
CA GLN A 30 9.03 -9.92 8.13
C GLN A 30 10.09 -11.03 8.13
N LYS A 31 10.07 -11.91 7.12
CA LYS A 31 10.86 -13.16 7.08
C LYS A 31 12.18 -13.01 6.32
N HIS A 32 12.25 -12.13 5.33
CA HIS A 32 13.37 -12.11 4.38
C HIS A 32 14.04 -10.73 4.31
N ARG A 33 15.29 -10.65 4.80
CA ARG A 33 16.08 -9.40 4.73
C ARG A 33 16.37 -8.93 3.30
N PHE A 34 16.42 -9.85 2.33
CA PHE A 34 16.68 -9.56 0.91
C PHE A 34 15.49 -8.89 0.20
N SER A 35 14.30 -8.90 0.83
CA SER A 35 13.08 -8.36 0.24
C SER A 35 13.15 -6.86 -0.06
N SER A 36 13.93 -6.11 0.73
CA SER A 36 14.17 -4.68 0.49
C SER A 36 14.78 -4.42 -0.89
N GLY A 37 15.69 -5.30 -1.36
CA GLY A 37 16.34 -5.14 -2.66
C GLY A 37 15.38 -5.19 -3.86
N ARG A 38 14.20 -5.81 -3.70
CA ARG A 38 13.14 -5.84 -4.74
C ARG A 38 12.42 -4.49 -4.89
N LEU A 39 12.56 -3.60 -3.91
CA LEU A 39 11.98 -2.26 -3.88
C LEU A 39 12.90 -1.22 -4.53
N TYR A 40 14.16 -1.58 -4.79
CA TYR A 40 15.10 -0.69 -5.44
C TYR A 40 14.61 -0.29 -6.83
N GLY A 41 14.45 1.02 -7.06
CA GLY A 41 14.01 1.54 -8.35
C GLY A 41 12.49 1.49 -8.57
N LYS A 42 11.68 1.21 -7.54
CA LYS A 42 10.22 1.02 -7.66
C LYS A 42 9.45 2.22 -7.13
N LEU A 43 8.41 2.63 -7.84
CA LEU A 43 7.50 3.70 -7.43
C LEU A 43 6.46 3.18 -6.43
N LEU A 44 5.98 1.96 -6.61
CA LEU A 44 4.98 1.35 -5.74
C LEU A 44 5.39 -0.07 -5.36
N ASN A 45 5.10 -0.43 -4.11
CA ASN A 45 4.98 -1.82 -3.69
C ASN A 45 3.50 -2.12 -3.45
N VAL A 46 2.87 -2.87 -4.34
CA VAL A 46 1.44 -3.20 -4.23
C VAL A 46 1.32 -4.70 -4.10
N THR A 47 0.67 -5.14 -3.03
CA THR A 47 0.41 -6.57 -2.80
C THR A 47 -1.05 -6.80 -2.47
N SER A 48 -1.61 -7.85 -3.07
CA SER A 48 -2.90 -8.41 -2.74
C SER A 48 -2.65 -9.58 -1.79
N GLU A 49 -2.86 -9.36 -0.49
CA GLU A 49 -2.61 -10.41 0.52
C GLU A 49 -3.85 -11.28 0.66
N MET A 50 -3.69 -12.58 0.37
CA MET A 50 -4.74 -13.59 0.57
C MET A 50 -4.64 -14.26 1.95
N GLU A 51 -3.44 -14.31 2.53
CA GLU A 51 -3.18 -15.00 3.80
C GLU A 51 -2.99 -14.00 4.94
N TYR A 52 -3.70 -14.25 6.03
CA TYR A 52 -3.61 -13.50 7.27
C TYR A 52 -2.41 -13.99 8.09
N GLU A 53 -1.37 -13.16 8.24
CA GLU A 53 -0.28 -13.42 9.18
C GLU A 53 0.03 -12.17 10.01
N ASP A 54 0.10 -12.33 11.33
CA ASP A 54 0.33 -11.23 12.24
C ASP A 54 1.69 -10.55 11.98
N LEU A 55 1.72 -9.23 12.14
CA LEU A 55 2.92 -8.41 12.12
C LEU A 55 3.68 -8.54 13.44
N LYS A 56 4.57 -9.52 13.52
CA LYS A 56 5.46 -9.76 14.66
C LYS A 56 6.75 -8.93 14.57
N LYS A 57 7.22 -8.66 13.35
CA LYS A 57 8.46 -7.89 13.09
C LYS A 57 8.19 -6.72 12.15
N THR A 58 8.07 -5.54 12.74
CA THR A 58 7.74 -4.29 12.01
C THR A 58 8.94 -3.42 11.70
N SER A 59 10.16 -3.79 12.11
CA SER A 59 11.36 -2.96 11.97
C SER A 59 11.64 -2.56 10.51
N LEU A 60 11.52 -3.50 9.57
CA LEU A 60 11.74 -3.21 8.15
C LEU A 60 10.63 -2.33 7.58
N ILE A 61 9.36 -2.58 7.91
CA ILE A 61 8.24 -1.72 7.53
C ILE A 61 8.46 -0.29 8.05
N LYS A 62 8.95 -0.15 9.29
CA LYS A 62 9.25 1.14 9.88
C LYS A 62 10.37 1.88 9.17
N LYS A 63 11.44 1.19 8.77
CA LYS A 63 12.52 1.78 7.96
C LYS A 63 12.05 2.17 6.57
N LEU A 64 11.27 1.31 5.91
CA LEU A 64 10.72 1.53 4.56
C LEU A 64 9.87 2.78 4.45
N THR A 65 9.12 3.08 5.50
CA THR A 65 8.22 4.24 5.60
C THR A 65 8.86 5.44 6.28
N GLY A 66 10.03 5.27 6.92
CA GLY A 66 10.72 6.31 7.70
C GLY A 66 11.70 7.17 6.91
N GLY A 67 12.03 6.79 5.66
CA GLY A 67 12.96 7.53 4.80
C GLY A 67 14.44 7.21 5.03
N ASP A 68 14.76 6.38 6.02
CA ASP A 68 16.11 5.90 6.28
C ASP A 68 16.66 5.11 5.08
N PRO A 69 17.97 5.20 4.81
CA PRO A 69 18.60 4.36 3.80
C PRO A 69 18.50 2.88 4.19
N LEU A 70 18.30 2.03 3.18
CA LEU A 70 18.19 0.58 3.31
C LEU A 70 19.31 -0.10 2.57
N ASP A 71 19.72 -1.25 3.09
CA ASP A 71 20.61 -2.16 2.38
C ASP A 71 19.85 -2.87 1.26
N CYS A 72 20.37 -2.75 0.04
CA CYS A 72 19.99 -3.56 -1.11
C CYS A 72 20.90 -4.78 -1.18
N GLU A 73 20.45 -5.90 -0.60
CA GLU A 73 21.16 -7.18 -0.71
C GLU A 73 20.62 -7.96 -1.94
N ARG A 74 21.45 -8.12 -2.97
CA ARG A 74 21.15 -8.98 -4.13
C ARG A 74 22.01 -10.23 -4.08
N LYS A 75 21.42 -11.40 -4.34
CA LYS A 75 22.14 -12.68 -4.31
C LYS A 75 23.37 -12.61 -5.23
N PHE A 76 24.54 -12.92 -4.67
CA PHE A 76 25.84 -12.91 -5.37
C PHE A 76 26.29 -11.54 -5.93
N LYS A 77 25.83 -10.43 -5.34
CA LYS A 77 26.29 -9.08 -5.68
C LYS A 77 26.66 -8.30 -4.42
N GLU A 78 27.42 -7.24 -4.61
CA GLU A 78 27.74 -6.30 -3.53
C GLU A 78 26.47 -5.63 -3.01
N THR A 79 26.42 -5.48 -1.69
CA THR A 79 25.38 -4.71 -1.00
C THR A 79 25.66 -3.23 -1.19
N PHE A 80 24.62 -2.45 -1.44
CA PHE A 80 24.69 -1.00 -1.49
C PHE A 80 23.48 -0.37 -0.81
N LEU A 81 23.63 0.88 -0.37
CA LEU A 81 22.56 1.64 0.26
C LEU A 81 21.66 2.30 -0.80
N PHE A 82 20.36 2.30 -0.54
CA PHE A 82 19.40 3.08 -1.32
C PHE A 82 18.31 3.68 -0.43
N HIS A 83 17.73 4.80 -0.87
CA HIS A 83 16.51 5.33 -0.27
C HIS A 83 15.29 4.70 -0.91
N ASN A 84 14.43 4.10 -0.10
CA ASN A 84 13.15 3.62 -0.57
C ASN A 84 12.22 4.80 -0.87
N TYR A 85 11.78 4.89 -2.13
CA TYR A 85 10.70 5.79 -2.53
C TYR A 85 9.42 5.01 -2.93
N ALA A 86 9.44 3.68 -2.86
CA ALA A 86 8.29 2.87 -3.18
C ALA A 86 7.20 3.07 -2.11
N LYS A 87 6.03 3.57 -2.53
CA LYS A 87 4.86 3.65 -1.66
C LYS A 87 4.35 2.24 -1.37
N GLN A 88 4.20 1.91 -0.08
CA GLN A 88 3.72 0.60 0.34
C GLN A 88 2.18 0.59 0.34
N ILE A 89 1.58 -0.33 -0.41
CA ILE A 89 0.13 -0.51 -0.54
C ILE A 89 -0.19 -1.99 -0.30
N PHE A 90 -0.77 -2.27 0.86
CA PHE A 90 -1.22 -3.61 1.24
C PHE A 90 -2.74 -3.69 1.07
N ILE A 91 -3.20 -4.45 0.07
CA ILE A 91 -4.62 -4.67 -0.20
C ILE A 91 -4.99 -6.00 0.47
N THR A 92 -5.67 -5.92 1.60
CA THR A 92 -6.07 -7.09 2.40
C THR A 92 -7.58 -7.11 2.65
N ASN A 93 -8.15 -8.28 2.90
CA ASN A 93 -9.53 -8.39 3.39
C ASN A 93 -9.64 -8.08 4.89
N SER A 94 -8.59 -8.34 5.67
CA SER A 94 -8.54 -8.14 7.11
C SER A 94 -7.20 -7.51 7.49
N VAL A 95 -7.22 -6.48 8.33
CA VAL A 95 -5.98 -5.84 8.80
C VAL A 95 -5.24 -6.83 9.70
N PRO A 96 -3.94 -7.10 9.49
CA PRO A 96 -3.23 -8.07 10.33
C PRO A 96 -3.05 -7.53 11.76
N GLU A 97 -3.21 -8.37 12.77
CA GLU A 97 -2.79 -8.03 14.12
C GLU A 97 -1.29 -7.72 14.16
N THR A 98 -0.88 -6.87 15.10
CA THR A 98 0.53 -6.50 15.30
C THR A 98 0.92 -6.68 16.75
N SER A 99 2.11 -7.22 17.00
CA SER A 99 2.70 -7.20 18.35
C SER A 99 3.38 -5.85 18.66
N ASP A 100 3.59 -5.00 17.66
CA ASP A 100 4.18 -3.67 17.84
C ASP A 100 3.08 -2.63 18.12
N LYS A 101 2.89 -2.34 19.41
CA LYS A 101 1.91 -1.35 19.91
C LYS A 101 2.52 0.04 20.11
N THR A 102 3.63 0.35 19.44
CA THR A 102 4.31 1.66 19.59
C THR A 102 3.72 2.74 18.70
N GLN A 103 3.80 4.00 19.16
CA GLN A 103 3.49 5.20 18.37
C GLN A 103 4.24 5.22 17.03
N ALA A 104 5.48 4.72 17.02
CA ALA A 104 6.26 4.57 15.80
C ALA A 104 5.56 3.66 14.80
N PHE A 105 4.96 2.54 15.21
CA PHE A 105 4.18 1.75 14.26
C PHE A 105 2.92 2.48 13.80
N TYR A 106 2.10 2.98 14.73
CA TYR A 106 0.79 3.55 14.40
C TYR A 106 0.83 4.87 13.62
N SER A 107 1.97 5.57 13.57
CA SER A 107 2.12 6.77 12.72
C SER A 107 2.28 6.48 11.21
N ARG A 108 2.26 5.21 10.79
CA ARG A 108 2.57 4.78 9.42
C ARG A 108 1.38 4.26 8.61
N PRO A 109 0.46 3.45 9.17
CA PRO A 109 -0.72 3.01 8.45
C PRO A 109 -1.60 4.19 8.02
N PHE A 110 -2.08 4.13 6.79
CA PHE A 110 -3.17 4.96 6.32
C PHE A 110 -4.29 4.01 5.89
N LEU A 111 -5.27 3.81 6.77
CA LEU A 111 -6.31 2.80 6.60
C LEU A 111 -7.38 3.32 5.64
N THR A 112 -7.74 2.52 4.64
CA THR A 112 -8.77 2.88 3.65
C THR A 112 -9.69 1.70 3.41
N GLU A 113 -10.97 1.90 3.75
CA GLU A 113 -12.00 0.89 3.56
C GLU A 113 -12.63 0.97 2.17
N PHE A 114 -13.01 -0.18 1.64
CA PHE A 114 -13.79 -0.31 0.40
C PHE A 114 -15.19 -0.83 0.80
N PRO A 115 -16.12 0.07 1.20
CA PRO A 115 -17.37 -0.31 1.86
C PRO A 115 -18.43 -0.86 0.88
N ARG A 116 -18.27 -0.61 -0.42
CA ARG A 116 -19.25 -1.03 -1.44
C ARG A 116 -19.07 -2.50 -1.79
N LYS A 117 -20.19 -3.18 -2.05
CA LYS A 117 -20.21 -4.53 -2.63
C LYS A 117 -20.78 -4.48 -4.04
N PHE A 118 -20.16 -5.24 -4.92
CA PHE A 118 -20.50 -5.37 -6.33
C PHE A 118 -20.84 -6.83 -6.62
N GLU A 119 -22.06 -7.09 -7.08
CA GLU A 119 -22.61 -8.41 -7.36
C GLU A 119 -22.73 -8.62 -8.88
N GLU A 120 -22.21 -9.75 -9.35
CA GLU A 120 -22.31 -10.14 -10.77
C GLU A 120 -23.78 -10.25 -11.19
N GLY A 121 -24.07 -9.71 -12.38
CA GLY A 121 -25.44 -9.64 -12.92
C GLY A 121 -26.30 -8.51 -12.35
N ILE A 122 -25.82 -7.76 -11.35
CA ILE A 122 -26.54 -6.61 -10.77
C ILE A 122 -25.78 -5.32 -11.03
N ASN A 123 -24.59 -5.19 -10.45
CA ASN A 123 -23.81 -3.96 -10.48
C ASN A 123 -22.29 -4.19 -10.53
N ALA A 124 -21.83 -5.44 -10.72
CA ALA A 124 -20.44 -5.75 -10.96
C ALA A 124 -20.12 -5.83 -12.45
N GLU A 125 -18.98 -5.27 -12.82
CA GLU A 125 -18.29 -5.51 -14.08
C GLU A 125 -16.93 -6.14 -13.75
N PRO A 126 -16.81 -7.48 -13.75
CA PRO A 126 -15.63 -8.20 -13.24
C PRO A 126 -14.31 -7.80 -13.91
N ASP A 127 -14.34 -7.40 -15.18
CA ASP A 127 -13.16 -7.10 -15.98
C ASP A 127 -13.07 -5.62 -16.36
N ILE A 128 -13.71 -4.73 -15.58
CA ILE A 128 -13.85 -3.31 -15.92
C ILE A 128 -12.52 -2.67 -16.32
N ILE A 129 -11.45 -2.94 -15.56
CA ILE A 129 -10.13 -2.36 -15.82
C ILE A 129 -9.47 -2.92 -17.09
N MET A 130 -9.72 -4.18 -17.41
CA MET A 130 -9.19 -4.81 -18.63
C MET A 130 -9.93 -4.32 -19.88
N LYS A 131 -11.19 -3.90 -19.73
CA LYS A 131 -11.99 -3.33 -20.81
C LYS A 131 -11.66 -1.87 -21.12
N LEU A 132 -11.05 -1.14 -20.18
CA LEU A 132 -10.64 0.25 -20.40
C LEU A 132 -9.57 0.34 -21.49
N ALA A 133 -9.83 1.23 -22.45
CA ALA A 133 -8.88 1.51 -23.51
C ALA A 133 -7.64 2.23 -22.96
N GLU A 134 -6.51 2.13 -23.66
CA GLU A 134 -5.25 2.67 -23.15
C GLU A 134 -5.28 4.19 -23.04
N ASP A 135 -5.95 4.86 -23.98
CA ASP A 135 -6.17 6.31 -23.96
C ASP A 135 -7.06 6.77 -22.80
N GLU A 136 -7.99 5.93 -22.32
CA GLU A 136 -8.77 6.21 -21.10
C GLU A 136 -7.89 6.15 -19.84
N ILE A 137 -6.97 5.18 -19.76
CA ILE A 137 -6.00 5.07 -18.66
C ILE A 137 -5.03 6.25 -18.68
N GLU A 138 -4.48 6.58 -19.86
CA GLU A 138 -3.62 7.75 -20.04
C GLU A 138 -4.35 9.05 -19.70
N GLY A 139 -5.59 9.20 -20.16
CA GLY A 139 -6.44 10.36 -19.86
C GLY A 139 -6.74 10.47 -18.37
N PHE A 140 -6.97 9.35 -17.68
CA PHE A 140 -7.10 9.33 -16.23
C PHE A 140 -5.80 9.74 -15.54
N ALA A 141 -4.66 9.18 -15.93
CA ALA A 141 -3.35 9.56 -15.38
C ALA A 141 -3.04 11.05 -15.62
N TYR A 142 -3.38 11.59 -16.79
CA TYR A 142 -3.23 13.01 -17.11
C TYR A 142 -4.06 13.90 -16.17
N LYS A 143 -5.28 13.49 -15.82
CA LYS A 143 -6.14 14.19 -14.85
C LYS A 143 -5.54 14.21 -13.43
N LEU A 144 -4.66 13.25 -13.09
CA LEU A 144 -3.98 13.24 -11.79
C LEU A 144 -2.84 14.25 -11.70
N ILE A 145 -2.28 14.70 -12.82
CA ILE A 145 -1.14 15.64 -12.86
C ILE A 145 -1.49 16.99 -12.21
N PRO A 146 -2.56 17.72 -12.59
CA PRO A 146 -2.90 18.98 -11.94
C PRO A 146 -3.20 18.80 -10.45
N ILE A 147 -3.84 17.70 -10.07
CA ILE A 147 -4.07 17.37 -8.65
C ILE A 147 -2.73 17.22 -7.91
N LEU A 148 -1.76 16.53 -8.51
CA LEU A 148 -0.43 16.39 -7.92
C LEU A 148 0.31 17.73 -7.79
N VAL A 149 0.19 18.61 -8.79
CA VAL A 149 0.77 19.97 -8.74
C VAL A 149 0.16 20.75 -7.57
N ASP A 150 -1.16 20.74 -7.46
CA ASP A 150 -1.88 21.41 -6.37
C ASP A 150 -1.51 20.83 -5.00
N LEU A 151 -1.36 19.51 -4.88
CA LEU A 151 -0.94 18.86 -3.64
C LEU A 151 0.49 19.25 -3.26
N ARG A 152 1.40 19.35 -4.24
CA ARG A 152 2.81 19.73 -4.00
C ARG A 152 3.00 21.21 -3.69
N ALA A 153 2.08 22.07 -4.14
CA ALA A 153 2.12 23.51 -3.86
C ALA A 153 1.66 23.86 -2.44
N ARG A 154 1.07 22.92 -1.71
CA ARG A 154 0.65 23.13 -0.31
C ARG A 154 1.86 23.15 0.62
N GLU A 155 1.78 23.99 1.65
CA GLU A 155 2.81 24.06 2.69
C GLU A 155 2.96 22.70 3.40
N PRO A 156 4.16 22.09 3.42
CA PRO A 156 4.36 20.75 3.98
C PRO A 156 3.92 20.62 5.44
N SER A 157 4.02 21.70 6.24
CA SER A 157 3.62 21.73 7.64
C SER A 157 2.10 21.74 7.86
N GLU A 158 1.33 22.14 6.84
CA GLU A 158 -0.14 22.20 6.89
C GLU A 158 -0.79 21.13 6.02
N PHE A 159 0.00 20.40 5.24
CA PHE A 159 -0.51 19.40 4.31
C PHE A 159 -0.97 18.14 5.03
N VAL A 160 -2.27 17.89 4.95
CA VAL A 160 -2.91 16.71 5.51
C VAL A 160 -3.76 16.06 4.42
N PHE A 161 -3.61 14.74 4.23
CA PHE A 161 -4.46 13.99 3.31
C PHE A 161 -5.91 13.97 3.81
N THR A 162 -6.88 13.93 2.91
CA THR A 162 -8.28 13.71 3.29
C THR A 162 -8.41 12.41 4.06
N ASN A 163 -9.14 12.40 5.18
CA ASN A 163 -9.27 11.28 6.12
C ASN A 163 -7.97 10.91 6.86
N HIS A 164 -6.97 11.78 6.87
CA HIS A 164 -5.85 11.60 7.80
C HIS A 164 -6.35 11.68 9.23
N LYS A 165 -5.93 10.71 10.03
CA LYS A 165 -6.27 10.57 11.44
C LYS A 165 -5.04 10.86 12.28
N ASP A 166 -5.25 11.28 13.52
CA ASP A 166 -4.13 11.33 14.46
C ASP A 166 -3.67 9.91 14.84
N ILE A 167 -2.59 9.81 15.61
CA ILE A 167 -1.99 8.50 15.91
C ILE A 167 -2.88 7.68 16.85
N GLU A 168 -3.60 8.29 17.79
CA GLU A 168 -4.50 7.55 18.68
C GLU A 168 -5.74 7.07 17.91
N GLU A 169 -6.33 7.92 17.06
CA GLU A 169 -7.42 7.53 16.16
C GLU A 169 -7.01 6.39 15.21
N THR A 170 -5.81 6.48 14.63
CA THR A 170 -5.26 5.44 13.76
C THR A 170 -5.06 4.13 14.51
N LYS A 171 -4.57 4.20 15.75
CA LYS A 171 -4.40 3.04 16.63
C LYS A 171 -5.74 2.40 16.97
N GLU A 172 -6.73 3.18 17.40
CA GLU A 172 -8.07 2.66 17.72
C GLU A 172 -8.71 1.97 16.52
N GLU A 173 -8.64 2.59 15.34
CA GLU A 173 -9.15 1.99 14.11
C GLU A 173 -8.38 0.72 13.72
N TYR A 174 -7.05 0.75 13.79
CA TYR A 174 -6.22 -0.41 13.47
C TYR A 174 -6.59 -1.60 14.35
N GLU A 175 -6.63 -1.40 15.67
CA GLU A 175 -6.94 -2.46 16.64
C GLU A 175 -8.36 -3.00 16.45
N LYS A 176 -9.32 -2.12 16.17
CA LYS A 176 -10.70 -2.51 15.86
C LYS A 176 -10.77 -3.38 14.59
N LEU A 177 -10.05 -3.00 13.54
CA LEU A 177 -10.05 -3.73 12.26
C LEU A 177 -9.20 -5.00 12.28
N SER A 178 -8.22 -5.09 13.19
CA SER A 178 -7.38 -6.29 13.31
C SER A 178 -7.97 -7.34 14.24
N THR A 179 -8.86 -6.95 15.17
CA THR A 179 -9.43 -7.90 16.13
C THR A 179 -10.48 -8.81 15.47
N PRO A 180 -10.32 -10.15 15.50
CA PRO A 180 -11.24 -11.10 14.86
C PRO A 180 -12.70 -11.02 15.36
N LEU A 181 -12.90 -10.57 16.61
CA LEU A 181 -14.20 -10.46 17.27
C LEU A 181 -15.04 -9.27 16.79
N ALA A 182 -14.47 -8.31 16.06
CA ALA A 182 -15.19 -7.13 15.56
C ALA A 182 -16.02 -7.41 14.29
N HIS A 183 -15.93 -8.62 13.73
CA HIS A 183 -16.59 -9.02 12.48
C HIS A 183 -17.81 -9.95 12.67
N TYR A 184 -18.30 -10.12 13.91
CA TYR A 184 -19.52 -10.85 14.25
C TYR A 184 -20.66 -9.93 14.66
#